data_AF-A0A1B6EX72-F1
#
_entry.id   AF-A0A1B6EX72-F1
#
_cell.length_a   1.000
_cell.length_b   1.000
_cell.length_c   1.000
_cell.angle_alpha   90.00
_cell.angle_beta   90.00
_cell.angle_gamma   90.00
#
_symmetry.space_group_name_H-M   'P 1'
#
loop_
_entity.id
_entity.type
_entity.pdbx_description
1 polymer ?
#
loop_
_entity_poly.entity_id
_entity_poly.type
_entity_poly.pdbx_seq_one_letter_code
_entity_poly.pdbx_strand_id
1 'polypeptide(L)'
;STVDSGLELMKHISSDEAIQLKDKLDSLQRRYNDLTSRGSDLLKHAQEALPLVQQFHNSHNRLVDWMLGAETQLQCAEPREDDIQRLEQDIQEFRPVLESINLIGPQLCQISPGEGASTIEGLVTRDNRRFDAIAEQIQRKAERIHLSKQRSLEVIGDIDELLDWFREVEAQLREAEPPSAEPDVIRVQLKEHKALNDDIGGQKSRVRDVISTAKKVLRESAQHEDTGTIREKMEDLRENMEAVSTLSRDRLEVLEQALALAEHFCESHADLSTWLDEMERHVSMLAMPALRPDLIAQQQDKNELLVQSITEHKPLVD
;
A
#
# COMPACT_ATOMS: atom_id res chain seq x y z
N SER A 1 32.38 81.70 22.46
CA SER A 1 32.98 80.35 22.33
C SER A 1 34.36 80.34 22.94
N THR A 2 34.89 79.18 23.37
CA THR A 2 36.32 79.01 23.74
C THR A 2 37.24 79.48 22.60
N VAL A 3 36.80 79.32 21.35
CA VAL A 3 37.48 79.82 20.16
C VAL A 3 37.44 81.35 20.10
N ASP A 4 36.28 81.98 20.32
CA ASP A 4 36.15 83.45 20.33
C ASP A 4 36.98 84.07 21.47
N SER A 5 36.95 83.48 22.67
CA SER A 5 37.76 83.93 23.81
C SER A 5 39.26 83.75 23.56
N GLY A 6 39.65 82.68 22.87
CA GLY A 6 41.03 82.44 22.47
C GLY A 6 41.53 83.39 21.37
N LEU A 7 40.69 83.68 20.36
CA LEU A 7 40.98 84.67 19.31
C LEU A 7 41.07 86.08 19.87
N GLU A 8 40.28 86.41 20.89
CA GLU A 8 40.39 87.70 21.59
C GLU A 8 41.66 87.79 22.42
N LEU A 9 42.01 86.72 23.17
CA LEU A 9 43.26 86.64 23.95
C LEU A 9 44.51 86.79 23.06
N MET A 10 44.48 86.25 21.83
CA MET A 10 45.56 86.40 20.85
C MET A 10 45.89 87.86 20.52
N LYS A 11 44.96 88.80 20.66
CA LYS A 11 45.19 90.24 20.41
C LYS A 11 46.02 90.92 21.51
N HIS A 12 46.18 90.27 22.66
CA HIS A 12 46.77 90.84 23.87
C HIS A 12 48.03 90.13 24.37
N ILE A 13 48.48 89.08 23.68
CA ILE A 13 49.66 88.28 24.05
C ILE A 13 50.80 88.44 23.04
N SER A 14 51.99 87.93 23.37
CA SER A 14 53.17 88.00 22.49
C SER A 14 52.96 87.20 21.19
N SER A 15 53.69 87.57 20.12
CA SER A 15 53.58 86.90 18.81
C SER A 15 53.77 85.37 18.89
N ASP A 16 54.76 84.90 19.66
CA ASP A 16 55.02 83.47 19.83
C ASP A 16 53.90 82.76 20.61
N GLU A 17 53.37 83.38 21.66
CA GLU A 17 52.25 82.82 22.43
C GLU A 17 50.95 82.82 21.62
N ALA A 18 50.74 83.81 20.75
CA ALA A 18 49.60 83.88 19.84
C ALA A 18 49.62 82.75 18.80
N ILE A 19 50.80 82.41 18.25
CA ILE A 19 50.96 81.27 17.33
C ILE A 19 50.62 79.96 18.06
N GLN A 20 51.18 79.74 19.25
CA GLN A 20 50.90 78.52 20.03
C GLN A 20 49.42 78.40 20.44
N LEU A 21 48.77 79.52 20.79
CA LEU A 21 47.34 79.53 21.11
C LEU A 21 46.51 79.25 19.86
N LYS A 22 46.88 79.80 18.70
CA LYS A 22 46.22 79.53 17.41
C LYS A 22 46.27 78.05 17.05
N ASP A 23 47.43 77.40 17.17
CA ASP A 23 47.59 75.97 16.92
C ASP A 23 46.70 75.11 17.83
N LYS A 24 46.61 75.48 19.12
CA LYS A 24 45.72 74.80 20.09
C LYS A 24 44.24 74.96 19.71
N LEU A 25 43.82 76.16 19.29
CA LEU A 25 42.45 76.42 18.86
C LEU A 25 42.11 75.67 17.57
N ASP A 26 43.01 75.66 16.59
CA ASP A 26 42.81 74.95 15.33
C ASP A 26 42.77 73.42 15.55
N SER A 27 43.62 72.89 16.44
CA SER A 27 43.58 71.49 16.87
C SER A 27 42.25 71.14 17.55
N LEU A 28 41.75 71.99 18.45
CA LEU A 28 40.47 71.81 19.12
C LEU A 28 39.30 71.82 18.12
N GLN A 29 39.30 72.78 17.19
CA GLN A 29 38.29 72.87 16.12
C GLN A 29 38.28 71.61 15.25
N ARG A 30 39.46 71.11 14.83
CA ARG A 30 39.58 69.86 14.05
C ARG A 30 39.03 68.66 14.81
N ARG A 31 39.38 68.51 16.09
CA ARG A 31 38.88 67.41 16.94
C ARG A 31 37.37 67.47 17.15
N TYR A 32 36.81 68.67 17.32
CA TYR A 32 35.36 68.85 17.46
C TYR A 32 34.62 68.49 16.17
N ASN A 33 35.14 68.91 15.02
CA ASN A 33 34.57 68.57 13.72
C ASN A 33 34.65 67.06 13.45
N ASP A 34 35.78 66.41 13.75
CA ASP A 34 35.94 64.94 13.65
C ASP A 34 34.94 64.22 14.55
N LEU A 35 34.82 64.64 15.82
CA LEU A 35 33.86 64.07 16.77
C LEU A 35 32.42 64.21 16.29
N THR A 36 32.06 65.38 15.76
CA THR A 36 30.71 65.64 15.25
C THR A 36 30.40 64.80 14.01
N SER A 37 31.34 64.71 13.07
CA SER A 37 31.20 63.86 11.88
C SER A 37 31.02 62.40 12.28
N ARG A 38 31.94 61.87 13.09
CA ARG A 38 31.90 60.47 13.55
C ARG A 38 30.65 60.16 14.35
N GLY A 39 30.21 61.08 15.20
CA GLY A 39 28.96 60.94 15.96
C GLY A 39 27.74 60.88 15.05
N SER A 40 27.67 61.76 14.05
CA SER A 40 26.60 61.75 13.04
C SER A 40 26.61 60.47 12.21
N ASP A 41 27.79 60.00 11.80
CA ASP A 41 27.94 58.77 11.03
C ASP A 41 27.49 57.56 11.85
N LEU A 42 27.93 57.44 13.10
CA LEU A 42 27.50 56.37 14.01
C LEU A 42 25.99 56.38 14.26
N LEU A 43 25.39 57.57 14.44
CA LEU A 43 23.95 57.69 14.60
C LEU A 43 23.20 57.20 13.37
N LYS A 44 23.65 57.61 12.17
CA LYS A 44 23.05 57.17 10.91
C LYS A 44 23.13 55.65 10.74
N HIS A 45 24.30 55.05 10.99
CA HIS A 45 24.47 53.60 10.93
C HIS A 45 23.54 52.88 11.92
N ALA A 46 23.41 53.39 13.14
CA ALA A 46 22.49 52.80 14.13
C ALA A 46 21.01 52.91 13.71
N GLN A 47 20.61 54.03 13.09
CA GLN A 47 19.26 54.23 12.57
C GLN A 47 18.94 53.31 11.40
N GLU A 48 19.91 53.05 10.52
CA GLU A 48 19.77 52.12 9.39
C GLU A 48 19.77 50.65 9.84
N ALA A 49 20.55 50.31 10.87
CA ALA A 49 20.65 48.95 11.40
C ALA A 49 19.41 48.50 12.18
N LEU A 50 18.82 49.39 12.99
CA LEU A 50 17.71 49.06 13.89
C LEU A 50 16.54 48.31 13.24
N PRO A 51 15.94 48.79 12.12
CA PRO A 51 14.83 48.09 11.49
C PRO A 51 15.21 46.70 10.96
N LEU A 52 16.44 46.54 10.44
CA LEU A 52 16.95 45.26 9.96
C LEU A 52 17.13 44.27 11.10
N VAL A 53 17.71 44.71 12.23
CA VAL A 53 17.90 43.88 13.43
C VAL A 53 16.54 43.44 13.98
N GLN A 54 15.57 44.35 14.07
CA GLN A 54 14.22 44.03 14.52
C GLN A 54 13.54 43.02 13.61
N GLN A 55 13.60 43.22 12.29
CA GLN A 55 13.01 42.32 11.32
C GLN A 55 13.66 40.93 11.38
N PHE A 56 14.99 40.87 11.46
CA PHE A 56 15.74 39.62 11.59
C PHE A 56 15.31 38.84 12.84
N HIS A 57 15.31 39.48 14.01
CA HIS A 57 14.95 38.81 15.26
C HIS A 57 13.47 38.40 15.31
N ASN A 58 12.56 39.19 14.74
CA ASN A 58 11.15 38.82 14.66
C ASN A 58 10.95 37.58 13.78
N SER A 59 11.58 37.54 12.59
CA SER A 59 11.54 36.37 11.71
C SER A 59 12.20 35.15 12.36
N HIS A 60 13.36 35.33 13.00
CA HIS A 60 14.08 34.27 13.71
C HIS A 60 13.22 33.65 14.82
N ASN A 61 12.66 34.47 15.71
CA ASN A 61 11.86 33.99 16.83
C ASN A 61 10.61 33.26 16.35
N ARG A 62 9.90 33.83 15.36
CA ARG A 62 8.72 33.19 14.77
C ARG A 62 9.06 31.83 14.16
N LEU A 63 10.18 31.72 13.44
CA LEU A 63 10.64 30.46 12.85
C LEU A 63 11.01 29.43 13.93
N VAL A 64 11.75 29.86 14.96
CA VAL A 64 12.18 28.99 16.07
C VAL A 64 11.00 28.42 16.84
N ASP A 65 9.99 29.25 17.14
CA ASP A 65 8.79 28.82 17.88
C ASP A 65 8.04 27.73 17.10
N TRP A 66 7.85 27.92 15.79
CA TRP A 66 7.25 26.91 14.93
C TRP A 66 8.10 25.64 14.83
N MET A 67 9.41 25.77 14.59
CA MET A 67 10.31 24.61 14.48
C MET A 67 10.26 23.74 15.74
N LEU A 68 10.16 24.35 16.92
CA LEU A 68 10.07 23.63 18.20
C LEU A 68 8.76 22.84 18.32
N GLY A 69 7.64 23.42 17.86
CA GLY A 69 6.35 22.73 17.77
C GLY A 69 6.37 21.59 16.75
N ALA A 70 6.92 21.82 15.55
CA ALA A 70 7.05 20.82 14.49
C ALA A 70 7.94 19.64 14.93
N GLU A 71 9.10 19.90 15.53
CA GLU A 71 9.99 18.88 16.09
C GLU A 71 9.27 18.01 17.12
N THR A 72 8.44 18.61 17.98
CA THR A 72 7.65 17.88 18.99
C THR A 72 6.64 16.95 18.33
N GLN A 73 5.93 17.39 17.29
CA GLN A 73 4.99 16.55 16.55
C GLN A 73 5.71 15.40 15.80
N LEU A 74 6.88 15.69 15.23
CA LEU A 74 7.69 14.73 14.47
C LEU A 74 8.32 13.62 15.34
N GLN A 75 8.44 13.82 16.65
CA GLN A 75 8.86 12.78 17.60
C GLN A 75 7.86 11.61 17.67
N CYS A 76 6.60 11.81 17.28
CA CYS A 76 5.64 10.73 17.19
C CYS A 76 6.10 9.69 16.15
N ALA A 77 6.24 8.43 16.57
CA ALA A 77 6.68 7.34 15.69
C ALA A 77 5.68 7.11 14.54
N GLU A 78 4.39 7.16 14.86
CA GLU A 78 3.25 6.96 13.96
C GLU A 78 2.35 8.22 13.99
N PRO A 79 2.73 9.28 13.26
CA PRO A 79 1.91 10.49 13.16
C PRO A 79 0.67 10.22 12.30
N ARG A 80 -0.42 10.94 12.59
CA ARG A 80 -1.63 10.87 11.75
C ARG A 80 -1.39 11.57 10.42
N GLU A 81 -2.08 11.10 9.37
CA GLU A 81 -2.01 11.69 8.02
C GLU A 81 -2.32 13.20 8.07
N ASP A 82 -3.39 13.59 8.76
CA ASP A 82 -3.80 14.99 8.93
C ASP A 82 -2.74 15.87 9.63
N ASP A 83 -1.96 15.29 10.54
CA ASP A 83 -0.90 16.04 11.24
C ASP A 83 0.27 16.32 10.29
N ILE A 84 0.66 15.33 9.48
CA ILE A 84 1.71 15.49 8.48
C ILE A 84 1.28 16.46 7.37
N GLN A 85 0.04 16.37 6.87
CA GLN A 85 -0.47 17.31 5.86
C GLN A 85 -0.49 18.76 6.36
N ARG A 86 -0.82 18.96 7.64
CA ARG A 86 -0.73 20.30 8.27
C ARG A 86 0.71 20.80 8.32
N LEU A 87 1.66 19.96 8.73
CA LEU A 87 3.07 20.32 8.73
C LEU A 87 3.62 20.61 7.31
N GLU A 88 3.13 19.91 6.27
CA GLU A 88 3.49 20.22 4.87
C GLU A 88 2.99 21.61 4.44
N GLN A 89 1.79 22.01 4.88
CA GLN A 89 1.26 23.36 4.64
C GLN A 89 2.08 24.40 5.41
N ASP A 90 2.41 24.13 6.67
CA ASP A 90 3.24 25.02 7.49
C ASP A 90 4.61 25.25 6.84
N ILE A 91 5.24 24.23 6.24
CA ILE A 91 6.51 24.39 5.53
C ILE A 91 6.40 25.46 4.42
N GLN A 92 5.27 25.51 3.70
CA GLN A 92 5.05 26.53 2.67
C GLN A 92 4.86 27.93 3.28
N GLU A 93 4.23 28.02 4.46
CA GLU A 93 4.06 29.29 5.19
C GLU A 93 5.38 29.83 5.76
N PHE A 94 6.23 28.95 6.30
CA PHE A 94 7.47 29.34 6.99
C PHE A 94 8.68 29.48 6.07
N ARG A 95 8.64 28.94 4.85
CA ARG A 95 9.71 29.14 3.85
C ARG A 95 9.99 30.63 3.58
N PRO A 96 9.00 31.50 3.33
CA PRO A 96 9.23 32.95 3.22
C PRO A 96 9.85 33.59 4.47
N VAL A 97 9.58 33.06 5.67
CA VAL A 97 10.16 33.56 6.93
C VAL A 97 11.66 33.25 6.97
N LEU A 98 12.05 32.03 6.58
CA LEU A 98 13.46 31.64 6.43
C LEU A 98 14.16 32.45 5.33
N GLU A 99 13.49 32.70 4.20
CA GLU A 99 14.02 33.56 3.13
C GLU A 99 14.28 34.99 3.61
N SER A 100 13.42 35.53 4.46
CA SER A 100 13.65 36.84 5.10
C SER A 100 14.89 36.85 6.00
N ILE A 101 15.13 35.78 6.76
CA ILE A 101 16.34 35.62 7.60
C ILE A 101 17.59 35.55 6.70
N ASN A 102 17.52 34.78 5.62
CA ASN A 102 18.60 34.60 4.64
C ASN A 102 18.92 35.89 3.86
N LEU A 103 17.92 36.74 3.63
CA LEU A 103 18.11 38.03 2.97
C LEU A 103 18.75 39.07 3.90
N ILE A 104 18.30 39.15 5.16
CA ILE A 104 18.69 40.21 6.10
C ILE A 104 20.00 39.89 6.81
N GLY A 105 20.26 38.61 7.11
CA GLY A 105 21.48 38.18 7.82
C GLY A 105 22.77 38.74 7.22
N PRO A 106 23.03 38.57 5.90
CA PRO A 106 24.21 39.13 5.25
C PRO A 106 24.28 40.66 5.29
N GLN A 107 23.15 41.36 5.26
CA GLN A 107 23.11 42.83 5.37
C GLN A 107 23.56 43.27 6.77
N LEU A 108 23.13 42.57 7.82
CA LEU A 108 23.58 42.82 9.19
C LEU A 108 25.07 42.53 9.39
N CYS A 109 25.59 41.48 8.75
CA CYS A 109 27.03 41.18 8.77
C CYS A 109 27.87 42.29 8.14
N GLN A 110 27.36 42.95 7.08
CA GLN A 110 28.03 44.09 6.45
C GLN A 110 28.00 45.34 7.33
N ILE A 111 26.90 45.58 8.05
CA ILE A 111 26.72 46.75 8.94
C ILE A 111 27.61 46.65 10.20
N SER A 112 27.75 45.45 10.77
CA SER A 112 28.51 45.23 12.01
C SER A 112 29.49 44.06 11.89
N PRO A 113 30.66 44.25 11.26
CA PRO A 113 31.66 43.20 11.12
C PRO A 113 32.27 42.78 12.48
N GLY A 114 32.79 41.55 12.54
CA GLY A 114 33.39 40.99 13.75
C GLY A 114 32.47 40.01 14.48
N GLU A 115 32.40 40.11 15.80
CA GLU A 115 31.66 39.15 16.65
C GLU A 115 30.14 39.14 16.36
N GLY A 116 29.57 40.31 16.06
CA GLY A 116 28.15 40.43 15.69
C GLY A 116 27.83 39.68 14.40
N ALA A 117 28.64 39.85 13.35
CA ALA A 117 28.49 39.12 12.09
C ALA A 117 28.60 37.60 12.30
N SER A 118 29.58 37.12 13.07
CA SER A 118 29.73 35.69 13.36
C SER A 118 28.51 35.11 14.10
N THR A 119 27.92 35.88 15.00
CA THR A 119 26.69 35.48 15.71
C THR A 119 25.51 35.35 14.74
N ILE A 120 25.29 36.34 13.87
CA ILE A 120 24.21 36.32 12.87
C ILE A 120 24.40 35.16 11.88
N GLU A 121 25.61 34.94 11.37
CA GLU A 121 25.93 33.81 10.50
C GLU A 121 25.63 32.46 11.16
N GLY A 122 25.95 32.33 12.45
CA GLY A 122 25.64 31.15 13.24
C GLY A 122 24.14 30.89 13.37
N LEU A 123 23.34 31.94 13.62
CA LEU A 123 21.87 31.85 13.68
C LEU A 123 21.28 31.45 12.33
N VAL A 124 21.65 32.14 11.25
CA VAL A 124 21.20 31.84 9.88
C VAL A 124 21.52 30.40 9.52
N THR A 125 22.76 29.96 9.74
CA THR A 125 23.19 28.59 9.43
C THR A 125 22.40 27.55 10.23
N ARG A 126 22.16 27.81 11.53
CA ARG A 126 21.42 26.90 12.40
C ARG A 126 19.96 26.79 11.97
N ASP A 127 19.32 27.90 11.64
CA ASP A 127 17.91 27.93 11.23
C ASP A 127 17.70 27.19 9.91
N ASN A 128 18.55 27.42 8.90
CA ASN A 128 18.49 26.67 7.64
C ASN A 128 18.63 25.16 7.90
N ARG A 129 19.65 24.75 8.66
CA ARG A 129 19.88 23.32 8.96
C ARG A 129 18.70 22.67 9.68
N ARG A 130 18.10 23.37 10.66
CA ARG A 130 16.94 22.85 11.38
C ARG A 130 15.70 22.78 10.49
N PHE A 131 15.45 23.84 9.72
CA PHE A 131 14.33 23.88 8.78
C PHE A 131 14.43 22.76 7.74
N ASP A 132 15.59 22.57 7.12
CA ASP A 132 15.84 21.51 6.14
C ASP A 132 15.64 20.12 6.76
N ALA A 133 16.15 19.90 7.98
CA ALA A 133 15.96 18.63 8.68
C ALA A 133 14.48 18.34 9.01
N ILE A 134 13.72 19.36 9.41
CA ILE A 134 12.27 19.26 9.66
C ILE A 134 11.54 18.95 8.35
N ALA A 135 11.80 19.71 7.29
CA ALA A 135 11.20 19.52 5.97
C ALA A 135 11.44 18.09 5.44
N GLU A 136 12.68 17.59 5.56
CA GLU A 136 13.04 16.25 5.14
C GLU A 136 12.36 15.16 6.00
N GLN A 137 12.22 15.38 7.32
CA GLN A 137 11.49 14.46 8.19
C GLN A 137 9.99 14.41 7.86
N ILE A 138 9.36 15.56 7.59
CA ILE A 138 7.96 15.65 7.15
C ILE A 138 7.79 14.86 5.86
N GLN A 139 8.64 15.11 4.85
CA GLN A 139 8.57 14.43 3.55
C GLN A 139 8.70 12.91 3.69
N ARG A 140 9.68 12.42 4.48
CA ARG A 140 9.85 10.98 4.73
C ARG A 140 8.64 10.35 5.39
N LYS A 141 8.01 11.04 6.35
CA LYS A 141 6.80 10.54 7.03
C LYS A 141 5.60 10.56 6.09
N ALA A 142 5.44 11.60 5.28
CA ALA A 142 4.39 11.70 4.26
C ALA A 142 4.51 10.56 3.23
N GLU A 143 5.70 10.33 2.69
CA GLU A 143 5.96 9.24 1.74
C GLU A 143 5.69 7.86 2.35
N ARG A 144 6.11 7.66 3.61
CA ARG A 144 5.83 6.39 4.32
C ARG A 144 4.33 6.15 4.51
N ILE A 145 3.55 7.17 4.87
CA ILE A 145 2.09 7.07 5.00
C ILE A 145 1.48 6.76 3.62
N HIS A 146 1.88 7.48 2.58
CA HIS A 146 1.40 7.27 1.22
C HIS A 146 1.66 5.83 0.73
N LEU A 147 2.89 5.33 0.89
CA LEU A 147 3.25 3.96 0.51
C LEU A 147 2.48 2.90 1.31
N SER A 148 2.27 3.13 2.61
CA SER A 148 1.46 2.25 3.47
C SER A 148 0.01 2.17 3.00
N LYS A 149 -0.59 3.31 2.67
CA LYS A 149 -1.96 3.41 2.12
C LYS A 149 -2.07 2.73 0.76
N GLN A 150 -1.11 2.98 -0.13
CA GLN A 150 -1.07 2.33 -1.44
C GLN A 150 -1.01 0.80 -1.32
N ARG A 151 -0.13 0.26 -0.46
CA ARG A 151 -0.05 -1.19 -0.21
C ARG A 151 -1.32 -1.76 0.40
N SER A 152 -2.01 -0.99 1.24
CA SER A 152 -3.28 -1.39 1.83
C SER A 152 -4.38 -1.50 0.77
N LEU A 153 -4.46 -0.53 -0.14
CA LEU A 153 -5.41 -0.55 -1.25
C LEU A 153 -5.10 -1.66 -2.26
N GLU A 154 -3.83 -1.87 -2.59
CA GLU A 154 -3.38 -2.93 -3.50
C GLU A 154 -3.78 -4.31 -2.96
N VAL A 155 -3.50 -4.59 -1.68
CA VAL A 155 -3.85 -5.90 -1.11
C VAL A 155 -5.35 -6.08 -0.95
N ILE A 156 -6.12 -5.01 -0.69
CA ILE A 156 -7.59 -5.09 -0.71
C ILE A 156 -8.08 -5.46 -2.12
N GLY A 157 -7.54 -4.80 -3.15
CA GLY A 157 -7.87 -5.12 -4.55
C GLY A 157 -7.55 -6.57 -4.92
N ASP A 158 -6.38 -7.06 -4.54
CA ASP A 158 -5.98 -8.46 -4.77
C ASP A 158 -6.93 -9.45 -4.07
N ILE A 159 -7.38 -9.13 -2.85
CA ILE A 159 -8.34 -9.97 -2.13
C ILE A 159 -9.70 -9.94 -2.83
N ASP A 160 -10.16 -8.77 -3.27
CA ASP A 160 -11.45 -8.62 -3.94
C ASP A 160 -11.49 -9.36 -5.28
N GLU A 161 -10.43 -9.28 -6.07
CA GLU A 161 -10.31 -10.05 -7.33
C GLU A 161 -10.41 -11.56 -7.08
N LEU A 162 -9.74 -12.06 -6.04
CA LEU A 162 -9.82 -13.47 -5.66
C LEU A 162 -11.22 -13.85 -5.14
N LEU A 163 -11.83 -13.00 -4.32
CA LEU A 163 -13.19 -13.23 -3.82
C LEU A 163 -14.19 -13.34 -4.97
N ASP A 164 -14.11 -12.45 -5.96
CA ASP A 164 -14.99 -12.48 -7.12
C ASP A 164 -14.77 -13.75 -7.96
N TRP A 165 -13.52 -14.15 -8.16
CA TRP A 165 -13.20 -15.41 -8.82
C TRP A 165 -13.77 -16.64 -8.08
N PHE A 166 -13.60 -16.72 -6.76
CA PHE A 166 -14.15 -17.83 -5.97
C PHE A 166 -15.68 -17.86 -6.00
N ARG A 167 -16.35 -16.70 -5.99
CA ARG A 167 -17.81 -16.62 -6.11
C ARG A 167 -18.30 -17.10 -7.47
N GLU A 168 -17.60 -16.74 -8.54
CA GLU A 168 -17.91 -17.22 -9.91
C GLU A 168 -17.76 -18.74 -10.00
N VAL A 169 -16.66 -19.29 -9.50
CA VAL A 169 -16.43 -20.75 -9.48
C VAL A 169 -17.44 -21.46 -8.58
N GLU A 170 -17.80 -20.88 -7.44
CA GLU A 170 -18.85 -21.44 -6.58
C GLU A 170 -20.19 -21.52 -7.32
N ALA A 171 -20.59 -20.46 -8.03
CA ALA A 171 -21.79 -20.45 -8.84
C ALA A 171 -21.72 -21.51 -9.95
N GLN A 172 -20.60 -21.59 -10.68
CA GLN A 172 -20.37 -22.60 -11.71
C GLN A 172 -20.50 -24.02 -11.15
N LEU A 173 -19.93 -24.31 -9.98
CA LEU A 173 -20.02 -25.63 -9.34
C LEU A 173 -21.44 -25.98 -8.90
N ARG A 174 -22.21 -25.00 -8.43
CA ARG A 174 -23.60 -25.18 -8.00
C ARG A 174 -24.57 -25.35 -9.18
N GLU A 175 -24.29 -24.70 -10.30
CA GLU A 175 -25.08 -24.79 -11.53
C GLU A 175 -24.66 -25.96 -12.44
N ALA A 176 -23.55 -26.62 -12.14
CA ALA A 176 -23.02 -27.69 -12.95
C ALA A 176 -23.98 -28.89 -13.03
N GLU A 177 -24.14 -29.43 -14.24
CA GLU A 177 -25.02 -30.56 -14.51
C GLU A 177 -24.66 -31.79 -13.65
N PRO A 178 -25.66 -32.60 -13.25
CA PRO A 178 -25.40 -33.89 -12.60
C PRO A 178 -24.63 -34.85 -13.54
N PRO A 179 -24.03 -35.92 -13.00
CA PRO A 179 -23.38 -36.94 -13.83
C PRO A 179 -24.35 -37.54 -14.84
N SER A 180 -23.88 -37.74 -16.08
CA SER A 180 -24.65 -38.45 -17.12
C SER A 180 -24.78 -39.94 -16.80
N ALA A 181 -25.70 -40.63 -17.48
CA ALA A 181 -25.75 -42.09 -17.50
C ALA A 181 -24.78 -42.70 -18.53
N GLU A 182 -24.29 -41.91 -19.50
CA GLU A 182 -23.40 -42.35 -20.56
C GLU A 182 -21.93 -42.18 -20.15
N PRO A 183 -21.11 -43.25 -20.10
CA PRO A 183 -19.71 -43.16 -19.66
C PRO A 183 -18.86 -42.14 -20.41
N ASP A 184 -19.05 -42.02 -21.73
CA ASP A 184 -18.28 -41.07 -22.55
C ASP A 184 -18.57 -39.62 -22.19
N VAL A 185 -19.82 -39.30 -21.83
CA VAL A 185 -20.20 -37.96 -21.36
C VAL A 185 -19.60 -37.68 -19.98
N ILE A 186 -19.63 -38.66 -19.06
CA ILE A 186 -19.02 -38.50 -17.73
C ILE A 186 -17.50 -38.29 -17.84
N ARG A 187 -16.82 -38.95 -18.79
CA ARG A 187 -15.38 -38.72 -19.05
C ARG A 187 -15.09 -37.29 -19.49
N VAL A 188 -15.98 -36.67 -20.29
CA VAL A 188 -15.88 -35.25 -20.66
C VAL A 188 -16.08 -34.36 -19.43
N GLN A 189 -17.14 -34.60 -18.65
CA GLN A 189 -17.40 -33.86 -17.40
C GLN A 189 -16.21 -33.96 -16.43
N LEU A 190 -15.60 -35.13 -16.28
CA LEU A 190 -14.40 -35.36 -15.46
C LEU A 190 -13.19 -34.56 -15.96
N LYS A 191 -12.98 -34.52 -17.28
CA LYS A 191 -11.86 -33.78 -17.87
C LYS A 191 -12.00 -32.28 -17.61
N GLU A 192 -13.20 -31.73 -17.82
CA GLU A 192 -13.49 -30.31 -17.56
C GLU A 192 -13.35 -29.98 -16.07
N HIS A 193 -13.90 -30.83 -15.20
CA HIS A 193 -13.80 -30.64 -13.75
C HIS A 193 -12.37 -30.74 -13.24
N LYS A 194 -11.54 -31.63 -13.80
CA LYS A 194 -10.11 -31.74 -13.45
C LYS A 194 -9.34 -30.47 -13.83
N ALA A 195 -9.65 -29.86 -14.98
CA ALA A 195 -9.07 -28.57 -15.36
C ALA A 195 -9.46 -27.45 -14.38
N LEU A 196 -10.75 -27.37 -14.01
CA LEU A 196 -11.21 -26.41 -12.99
C LEU A 196 -10.53 -26.65 -11.63
N ASN A 197 -10.33 -27.92 -11.24
CA ASN A 197 -9.66 -28.26 -9.99
C ASN A 197 -8.18 -27.85 -9.99
N ASP A 198 -7.50 -27.93 -11.13
CA ASP A 198 -6.13 -27.42 -11.30
C ASP A 198 -6.10 -25.88 -11.16
N ASP A 199 -7.07 -25.18 -11.76
CA ASP A 199 -7.21 -23.72 -11.63
C ASP A 199 -7.46 -23.30 -10.17
N ILE A 200 -8.34 -24.01 -9.44
CA ILE A 200 -8.54 -23.83 -7.99
C ILE A 200 -7.22 -24.05 -7.24
N GLY A 201 -6.43 -25.05 -7.61
CA GLY A 201 -5.10 -25.29 -7.06
C GLY A 201 -4.17 -24.09 -7.23
N GLY A 202 -4.17 -23.48 -8.43
CA GLY A 202 -3.45 -22.25 -8.74
C GLY A 202 -3.90 -21.08 -7.88
N GLN A 203 -5.21 -20.83 -7.78
CA GLN A 203 -5.73 -19.72 -6.98
C GLN A 203 -5.49 -19.91 -5.48
N LYS A 204 -5.49 -21.14 -4.96
CA LYS A 204 -5.09 -21.42 -3.56
C LYS A 204 -3.67 -20.97 -3.24
N SER A 205 -2.74 -21.12 -4.19
CA SER A 205 -1.38 -20.60 -4.01
C SER A 205 -1.37 -19.08 -3.98
N ARG A 206 -2.10 -18.43 -4.89
CA ARG A 206 -2.26 -16.97 -4.92
C ARG A 206 -2.89 -16.43 -3.63
N VAL A 207 -3.92 -17.09 -3.09
CA VAL A 207 -4.53 -16.76 -1.79
C VAL A 207 -3.49 -16.75 -0.67
N ARG A 208 -2.61 -17.75 -0.63
CA ARG A 208 -1.55 -17.85 0.38
C ARG A 208 -0.60 -16.66 0.31
N ASP A 209 -0.22 -16.26 -0.89
CA ASP A 209 0.68 -15.13 -1.14
C ASP A 209 0.01 -13.80 -0.77
N VAL A 210 -1.24 -13.59 -1.20
CA VAL A 210 -2.03 -12.39 -0.86
C VAL A 210 -2.25 -12.29 0.66
N ILE A 211 -2.58 -13.39 1.35
CA ILE A 211 -2.69 -13.40 2.82
C ILE A 211 -1.34 -13.08 3.49
N SER A 212 -0.23 -13.55 2.95
CA SER A 212 1.11 -13.24 3.48
C SER A 212 1.41 -11.74 3.36
N THR A 213 1.12 -11.16 2.19
CA THR A 213 1.22 -9.72 1.93
C THR A 213 0.32 -8.91 2.84
N ALA A 214 -0.95 -9.30 2.99
CA ALA A 214 -1.91 -8.64 3.88
C ALA A 214 -1.42 -8.65 5.34
N LYS A 215 -0.92 -9.78 5.82
CA LYS A 215 -0.31 -9.88 7.16
C LYS A 215 0.92 -8.98 7.32
N LYS A 216 1.71 -8.79 6.25
CA LYS A 216 2.84 -7.85 6.27
C LYS A 216 2.36 -6.41 6.37
N VAL A 217 1.37 -6.01 5.56
CA VAL A 217 0.75 -4.68 5.61
C VAL A 217 0.19 -4.37 7.00
N LEU A 218 -0.53 -5.31 7.61
CA LEU A 218 -1.08 -5.18 8.96
C LEU A 218 -0.01 -5.02 10.06
N ARG A 219 1.17 -5.62 9.89
CA ARG A 219 2.29 -5.46 10.82
C ARG A 219 2.98 -4.11 10.67
N GLU A 220 3.10 -3.63 9.43
CA GLU A 220 3.78 -2.37 9.11
C GLU A 220 2.89 -1.14 9.32
N SER A 221 1.57 -1.32 9.44
CA SER A 221 0.57 -0.24 9.43
C SER A 221 -0.51 -0.47 10.49
N ALA A 222 -0.13 -0.62 11.76
CA ALA A 222 -1.03 -1.06 12.83
C ALA A 222 -2.19 -0.09 13.15
N GLN A 223 -2.07 1.18 12.78
CA GLN A 223 -3.06 2.24 13.06
C GLN A 223 -3.83 2.72 11.82
N HIS A 224 -3.71 2.04 10.67
CA HIS A 224 -4.43 2.46 9.47
C HIS A 224 -5.92 2.10 9.57
N GLU A 225 -6.80 2.96 9.04
CA GLU A 225 -8.26 2.77 9.06
C GLU A 225 -8.66 1.45 8.35
N ASP A 226 -7.92 1.08 7.32
CA ASP A 226 -8.17 -0.13 6.52
C ASP A 226 -7.81 -1.45 7.21
N THR A 227 -7.15 -1.43 8.38
CA THR A 227 -6.69 -2.67 9.04
C THR A 227 -7.86 -3.59 9.43
N GLY A 228 -9.02 -3.01 9.77
CA GLY A 228 -10.25 -3.76 10.03
C GLY A 228 -10.75 -4.45 8.76
N THR A 229 -10.90 -3.69 7.68
CA THR A 229 -11.33 -4.17 6.36
C THR A 229 -10.43 -5.28 5.83
N ILE A 230 -9.10 -5.11 5.92
CA ILE A 230 -8.15 -6.14 5.46
C ILE A 230 -8.33 -7.44 6.27
N ARG A 231 -8.58 -7.34 7.58
CA ARG A 231 -8.78 -8.53 8.42
C ARG A 231 -10.07 -9.25 8.06
N GLU A 232 -11.17 -8.53 7.92
CA GLU A 232 -12.47 -9.08 7.52
C GLU A 232 -12.37 -9.78 6.17
N LYS A 233 -11.90 -9.07 5.13
CA LYS A 233 -11.74 -9.62 3.78
C LYS A 233 -10.81 -10.83 3.72
N MET A 234 -9.75 -10.88 4.55
CA MET A 234 -8.89 -12.05 4.64
C MET A 234 -9.60 -13.28 5.21
N GLU A 235 -10.50 -13.11 6.19
CA GLU A 235 -11.29 -14.23 6.70
C GLU A 235 -12.32 -14.67 5.65
N ASP A 236 -13.05 -13.73 5.04
CA ASP A 236 -13.98 -14.01 3.94
C ASP A 236 -13.30 -14.80 2.82
N LEU A 237 -12.09 -14.40 2.42
CA LEU A 237 -11.35 -15.08 1.36
C LEU A 237 -11.00 -16.52 1.75
N ARG A 238 -10.65 -16.78 3.02
CA ARG A 238 -10.37 -18.14 3.50
C ARG A 238 -11.62 -19.00 3.50
N GLU A 239 -12.74 -18.45 3.96
CA GLU A 239 -14.02 -19.17 4.01
C GLU A 239 -14.50 -19.53 2.60
N ASN A 240 -14.49 -18.58 1.66
CA ASN A 240 -14.88 -18.83 0.26
C ASN A 240 -13.95 -19.85 -0.42
N MET A 241 -12.63 -19.72 -0.22
CA MET A 241 -11.66 -20.68 -0.75
C MET A 241 -11.94 -22.10 -0.23
N GLU A 242 -12.22 -22.27 1.06
CA GLU A 242 -12.50 -23.59 1.66
C GLU A 242 -13.84 -24.16 1.19
N ALA A 243 -14.87 -23.32 1.05
CA ALA A 243 -16.17 -23.72 0.53
C ALA A 243 -16.05 -24.25 -0.91
N VAL A 244 -15.41 -23.49 -1.81
CA VAL A 244 -15.16 -23.91 -3.20
C VAL A 244 -14.30 -25.16 -3.27
N SER A 245 -13.30 -25.28 -2.39
CA SER A 245 -12.45 -26.47 -2.31
C SER A 245 -13.24 -27.73 -1.97
N THR A 246 -14.16 -27.61 -1.02
CA THR A 246 -15.02 -28.72 -0.60
C THR A 246 -15.99 -29.09 -1.72
N LEU A 247 -16.69 -28.11 -2.30
CA LEU A 247 -17.60 -28.35 -3.43
C LEU A 247 -16.90 -29.02 -4.62
N SER A 248 -15.70 -28.55 -4.98
CA SER A 248 -14.93 -29.14 -6.08
C SER A 248 -14.50 -30.58 -5.78
N ARG A 249 -14.02 -30.84 -4.55
CA ARG A 249 -13.64 -32.20 -4.13
C ARG A 249 -14.84 -33.15 -4.18
N ASP A 250 -15.97 -32.74 -3.60
CA ASP A 250 -17.17 -33.57 -3.51
C ASP A 250 -17.72 -33.87 -4.93
N ARG A 251 -17.72 -32.88 -5.83
CA ARG A 251 -18.11 -33.08 -7.23
C ARG A 251 -17.16 -34.04 -7.96
N LEU A 252 -15.85 -33.92 -7.76
CA LEU A 252 -14.87 -34.83 -8.37
C LEU A 252 -15.15 -36.27 -7.93
N GLU A 253 -15.34 -36.48 -6.63
CA GLU A 253 -15.64 -37.80 -6.06
C GLU A 253 -16.92 -38.41 -6.66
N VAL A 254 -18.00 -37.61 -6.76
CA VAL A 254 -19.26 -38.03 -7.36
C VAL A 254 -19.09 -38.43 -8.83
N LEU A 255 -18.34 -37.65 -9.62
CA LEU A 255 -18.10 -37.97 -11.03
C LEU A 255 -17.26 -39.24 -11.21
N GLU A 256 -16.25 -39.47 -10.37
CA GLU A 256 -15.42 -40.68 -10.42
C GLU A 256 -16.24 -41.94 -10.04
N GLN A 257 -17.10 -41.84 -9.03
CA GLN A 257 -18.02 -42.92 -8.67
C GLN A 257 -19.05 -43.18 -9.78
N ALA A 258 -19.64 -42.12 -10.34
CA ALA A 258 -20.63 -42.23 -11.42
C ALA A 258 -20.04 -42.88 -12.67
N LEU A 259 -18.79 -42.55 -13.03
CA LEU A 259 -18.12 -43.18 -14.18
C LEU A 259 -17.98 -44.68 -13.97
N ALA A 260 -17.49 -45.11 -12.81
CA ALA A 260 -17.31 -46.53 -12.52
C ALA A 260 -18.64 -47.30 -12.57
N LEU A 261 -19.72 -46.73 -12.02
CA LEU A 261 -21.05 -47.32 -12.06
C LEU A 261 -21.63 -47.37 -13.49
N ALA A 262 -21.48 -46.30 -14.27
CA ALA A 262 -21.97 -46.23 -15.64
C ALA A 262 -21.24 -47.22 -16.55
N GLU A 263 -19.91 -47.36 -16.42
CA GLU A 263 -19.12 -48.34 -17.17
C GLU A 263 -19.56 -49.78 -16.85
N HIS A 264 -19.69 -50.11 -15.57
CA HIS A 264 -20.16 -51.42 -15.13
C HIS A 264 -21.59 -51.72 -15.61
N PHE A 265 -22.48 -50.72 -15.55
CA PHE A 265 -23.85 -50.86 -16.05
C PHE A 265 -23.89 -51.08 -17.56
N CYS A 266 -23.13 -50.31 -18.35
CA CYS A 266 -23.08 -50.47 -19.80
C CYS A 266 -22.55 -51.84 -20.22
N GLU A 267 -21.52 -52.36 -19.54
CA GLU A 267 -20.99 -53.70 -19.75
C GLU A 267 -22.05 -54.78 -19.43
N SER A 268 -22.60 -54.74 -18.21
CA SER A 268 -23.63 -55.70 -17.77
C SER A 268 -24.87 -55.68 -18.66
N HIS A 269 -25.31 -54.49 -19.08
CA HIS A 269 -26.44 -54.31 -19.98
C HIS A 269 -26.15 -54.88 -21.37
N ALA A 270 -24.96 -54.65 -21.94
CA ALA A 270 -24.59 -55.16 -23.26
C ALA A 270 -24.51 -56.69 -23.28
N ASP A 271 -23.92 -57.28 -22.24
CA ASP A 271 -23.83 -58.73 -22.07
C ASP A 271 -25.23 -59.36 -21.95
N LEU A 272 -26.08 -58.80 -21.07
CA LEU A 272 -27.45 -59.29 -20.86
C LEU A 272 -28.31 -59.12 -22.12
N SER A 273 -28.19 -58.00 -22.83
CA SER A 273 -28.95 -57.75 -24.08
C SER A 273 -28.56 -58.75 -25.16
N THR A 274 -27.25 -58.99 -25.34
CA THR A 274 -26.74 -59.97 -26.31
C THR A 274 -27.25 -61.38 -25.98
N TRP A 275 -27.22 -61.75 -24.70
CA TRP A 275 -27.76 -63.03 -24.25
C TRP A 275 -29.28 -63.15 -24.48
N LEU A 276 -30.04 -62.09 -24.15
CA LEU A 276 -31.48 -62.05 -24.39
C LEU A 276 -31.80 -62.21 -25.89
N ASP A 277 -31.13 -61.48 -26.77
CA ASP A 277 -31.29 -61.60 -28.22
C ASP A 277 -31.04 -63.05 -28.71
N GLU A 278 -30.00 -63.71 -28.18
CA GLU A 278 -29.71 -65.10 -28.50
C GLU A 278 -30.81 -66.06 -28.01
N MET A 279 -31.28 -65.87 -26.77
CA MET A 279 -32.33 -66.71 -26.18
C MET A 279 -33.68 -66.50 -26.88
N GLU A 280 -34.05 -65.27 -27.20
CA GLU A 280 -35.26 -64.94 -27.96
C GLU A 280 -35.24 -65.61 -29.34
N ARG A 281 -34.09 -65.57 -30.02
CA ARG A 281 -33.90 -66.29 -31.29
C ARG A 281 -34.06 -67.80 -31.09
N HIS A 282 -33.46 -68.40 -30.07
CA HIS A 282 -33.62 -69.83 -29.77
C HIS A 282 -35.08 -70.22 -29.50
N VAL A 283 -35.79 -69.42 -28.70
CA VAL A 283 -37.22 -69.63 -28.41
C VAL A 283 -38.06 -69.54 -29.68
N SER A 284 -37.79 -68.56 -30.56
CA SER A 284 -38.54 -68.37 -31.82
C SER A 284 -38.40 -69.53 -32.81
N MET A 285 -37.28 -70.27 -32.72
CA MET A 285 -37.01 -71.44 -33.57
C MET A 285 -37.59 -72.75 -33.02
N LEU A 286 -38.21 -72.74 -31.85
CA LEU A 286 -38.82 -73.94 -31.28
C LEU A 286 -39.99 -74.42 -32.14
N ALA A 287 -39.95 -75.68 -32.55
CA ALA A 287 -41.00 -76.30 -33.35
C ALA A 287 -42.26 -76.59 -32.49
N MET A 288 -43.41 -76.66 -33.14
CA MET A 288 -44.60 -77.26 -32.52
C MET A 288 -44.29 -78.69 -32.06
N PRO A 289 -44.94 -79.19 -30.98
CA PRO A 289 -44.66 -80.52 -30.45
C PRO A 289 -44.71 -81.60 -31.54
N ALA A 290 -43.66 -82.42 -31.63
CA ALA A 290 -43.67 -83.56 -32.54
C ALA A 290 -44.81 -84.53 -32.17
N LEU A 291 -45.33 -85.33 -33.11
CA LEU A 291 -46.38 -86.34 -32.82
C LEU A 291 -45.80 -87.75 -32.63
N ARG A 292 -44.50 -87.84 -32.37
CA ARG A 292 -43.77 -89.09 -32.14
C ARG A 292 -43.10 -89.07 -30.76
N PRO A 293 -43.27 -90.12 -29.93
CA PRO A 293 -42.75 -90.13 -28.55
C PRO A 293 -41.24 -89.89 -28.43
N ASP A 294 -40.45 -90.50 -29.32
CA ASP A 294 -38.99 -90.35 -29.38
C ASP A 294 -38.55 -88.91 -29.68
N LEU A 295 -39.28 -88.22 -30.56
CA LEU A 295 -38.97 -86.83 -30.94
C LEU A 295 -39.46 -85.81 -29.91
N ILE A 296 -40.61 -86.06 -29.25
CA ILE A 296 -41.08 -85.20 -28.15
C ILE A 296 -40.10 -85.27 -26.96
N ALA A 297 -39.62 -86.46 -26.59
CA ALA A 297 -38.68 -86.59 -25.48
C ALA A 297 -37.40 -85.77 -25.74
N GLN A 298 -36.82 -85.87 -26.95
CA GLN A 298 -35.66 -85.05 -27.33
C GLN A 298 -35.96 -83.55 -27.33
N GLN A 299 -37.19 -83.16 -27.67
CA GLN A 299 -37.62 -81.76 -27.61
C GLN A 299 -37.79 -81.27 -26.16
N GLN A 300 -38.30 -82.11 -25.25
CA GLN A 300 -38.40 -81.79 -23.83
C GLN A 300 -37.03 -81.56 -23.21
N ASP A 301 -36.06 -82.45 -23.44
CA ASP A 301 -34.69 -82.31 -22.92
C ASP A 301 -34.07 -80.96 -23.35
N LYS A 302 -34.25 -80.57 -24.62
CA LYS A 302 -33.76 -79.28 -25.14
C LYS A 302 -34.45 -78.08 -24.50
N ASN A 303 -35.76 -78.16 -24.30
CA ASN A 303 -36.53 -77.09 -23.67
C ASN A 303 -36.20 -76.96 -22.18
N GLU A 304 -35.94 -78.08 -21.48
CA GLU A 304 -35.52 -78.07 -20.07
C GLU A 304 -34.16 -77.39 -19.90
N LEU A 305 -33.18 -77.68 -20.77
CA LEU A 305 -31.88 -76.99 -20.77
C LEU A 305 -32.01 -75.49 -21.02
N LEU A 306 -32.92 -75.09 -21.92
CA LEU A 306 -33.19 -73.68 -22.18
C LEU A 306 -33.79 -72.97 -20.96
N VAL A 307 -34.78 -73.60 -20.30
CA VAL A 307 -35.39 -73.07 -19.07
C VAL A 307 -34.36 -72.98 -17.94
N GLN A 308 -33.46 -73.97 -17.83
CA GLN A 308 -32.37 -73.94 -16.86
C GLN A 308 -31.43 -72.75 -17.13
N SER A 309 -30.99 -72.55 -18.37
CA SER A 309 -30.14 -71.40 -18.76
C SER A 309 -30.80 -70.06 -18.41
N ILE A 310 -32.10 -69.91 -18.69
CA ILE A 310 -32.86 -68.70 -18.34
C ILE A 310 -32.89 -68.48 -16.82
N THR A 311 -33.07 -69.56 -16.06
CA THR A 311 -33.10 -69.49 -14.58
C THR A 311 -31.73 -69.10 -14.01
N GLU A 312 -30.63 -69.58 -14.61
CA GLU A 312 -29.27 -69.27 -14.20
C GLU A 312 -28.88 -67.80 -14.44
N HIS A 313 -29.49 -67.13 -15.43
CA HIS A 313 -29.23 -65.71 -15.74
C HIS A 313 -30.13 -64.74 -14.97
N LYS A 314 -31.18 -65.23 -14.29
CA LYS A 314 -32.08 -64.39 -13.47
C LYS A 314 -31.37 -63.45 -12.48
N PRO A 315 -30.29 -63.87 -11.77
CA PRO A 315 -29.59 -62.98 -10.83
C PRO A 315 -28.83 -61.81 -11.48
N LEU A 316 -28.64 -61.81 -12.79
CA LEU A 316 -28.04 -60.67 -13.52
C LEU A 316 -29.07 -59.57 -13.82
N VAL A 317 -30.36 -59.89 -13.63
CA VAL A 317 -31.49 -58.98 -13.84
C VAL A 317 -32.04 -58.44 -12.51
N ASP A 318 -32.05 -59.27 -11.47
CA ASP A 318 -32.52 -58.94 -10.11
C ASP A 318 -31.51 -58.05 -9.33
#